data_AF-A0AAU1A753-F1
#
_entry.id   AF-A0AAU1A753-F1
#
_cell.length_a   1.000
_cell.length_b   1.000
_cell.length_c   1.000
_cell.angle_alpha   90.00
_cell.angle_beta   90.00
_cell.angle_gamma   90.00
#
_symmetry.space_group_name_H-M   'P 1'
#
loop_
_entity.id
_entity.type
_entity.pdbx_description
1 polymer ?
#
loop_
_entity_poly.entity_id
_entity_poly.type
_entity_poly.pdbx_seq_one_letter_code
_entity_poly.pdbx_strand_id
1 'polypeptide(L)'
;MTGASTGIGAATARKLAHQGHLVFAGVRRKPDADALSAPGIEPVILDITRPDHIVDLAARVDALEGALRAVVNNAGVSLNAPVEALPLDEWRRLFEVNLFGHVAVTQALLPALLRNQGRVINISSVKHRVLWRVS
;
A
#
# COMPACT_ATOMS: atom_id res chain seq x y z
N MET A 1 2.70 -5.19 2.32
CA MET A 1 1.90 -4.00 2.68
C MET A 1 2.39 -2.79 1.88
N THR A 2 1.48 -1.91 1.46
CA THR A 2 1.81 -0.72 0.66
C THR A 2 1.97 0.52 1.57
N GLY A 3 2.85 1.47 1.20
CA GLY A 3 2.98 2.74 1.92
C GLY A 3 3.61 2.65 3.31
N ALA A 4 4.69 1.89 3.46
CA ALA A 4 5.34 1.62 4.73
C ALA A 4 6.43 2.63 5.11
N SER A 5 6.65 3.70 4.32
CA SER A 5 7.76 4.65 4.54
C SER A 5 7.74 5.31 5.92
N THR A 6 6.55 5.58 6.47
CA THR A 6 6.39 6.34 7.73
C THR A 6 5.12 5.94 8.49
N GLY A 7 4.97 6.46 9.72
CA GLY A 7 3.71 6.45 10.47
C GLY A 7 3.15 5.06 10.74
N ILE A 8 1.84 4.89 10.52
CA ILE A 8 1.12 3.64 10.77
C ILE A 8 1.68 2.48 9.94
N GLY A 9 2.08 2.74 8.69
CA GLY A 9 2.68 1.73 7.82
C GLY A 9 3.98 1.17 8.39
N ALA A 10 4.93 2.05 8.74
CA ALA A 10 6.21 1.65 9.32
C ALA A 10 6.04 0.93 10.67
N ALA A 11 5.18 1.44 11.55
CA ALA A 11 4.92 0.84 12.86
C ALA A 11 4.27 -0.55 12.73
N THR A 12 3.30 -0.70 11.82
CA THR A 12 2.64 -1.98 11.54
C THR A 12 3.63 -2.99 10.97
N ALA A 13 4.51 -2.58 10.04
CA ALA A 13 5.53 -3.45 9.48
C ALA A 13 6.46 -4.02 10.56
N ARG A 14 6.97 -3.17 11.44
CA ARG A 14 7.83 -3.56 12.56
C ARG A 14 7.10 -4.49 13.54
N LYS A 15 5.85 -4.19 13.87
CA LYS A 15 5.05 -5.03 14.76
C LYS A 15 4.82 -6.44 14.20
N LEU A 16 4.45 -6.54 12.91
CA LEU A 16 4.25 -7.82 12.24
C LEU A 16 5.56 -8.63 12.15
N ALA A 17 6.67 -7.98 11.85
CA ALA A 17 7.99 -8.62 11.85
C ALA A 17 8.37 -9.17 13.23
N HIS A 18 8.13 -8.40 14.30
CA HIS A 18 8.33 -8.87 15.68
C HIS A 18 7.44 -10.06 16.05
N GLN A 19 6.31 -10.25 15.37
CA GLN A 19 5.42 -11.40 15.54
C GLN A 19 5.81 -12.62 14.69
N GLY A 20 6.96 -12.54 13.99
CA GLY A 20 7.49 -13.64 13.19
C GLY A 20 6.99 -13.67 11.74
N HIS A 21 6.32 -12.63 11.27
CA HIS A 21 5.91 -12.52 9.87
C HIS A 21 7.01 -11.92 9.01
N LEU A 22 7.21 -12.46 7.80
CA LEU A 22 7.96 -11.76 6.75
C LEU A 22 7.07 -10.66 6.15
N VAL A 23 7.55 -9.43 6.16
CA VAL A 23 6.80 -8.25 5.70
C VAL A 23 7.47 -7.63 4.48
N PHE A 24 6.83 -7.75 3.32
CA PHE A 24 7.15 -6.92 2.16
C PHE A 24 6.64 -5.50 2.41
N ALA A 25 7.55 -4.56 2.64
CA ALA A 25 7.23 -3.20 3.02
C ALA A 25 7.42 -2.26 1.82
N GLY A 26 6.32 -1.93 1.14
CA GLY A 26 6.35 -1.07 -0.03
C GLY A 26 6.63 0.39 0.30
N VAL A 27 7.70 0.94 -0.26
CA VAL A 27 8.14 2.35 -0.11
C VAL A 27 8.51 2.93 -1.47
N ARG A 28 8.44 4.25 -1.66
CA ARG A 28 8.73 4.85 -2.97
C ARG A 28 10.19 5.25 -3.18
N ARG A 29 10.96 5.42 -2.10
CA ARG A 29 12.31 5.98 -2.15
C ARG A 29 13.30 5.06 -1.47
N LYS A 30 14.49 4.95 -2.04
CA LYS A 30 15.59 4.14 -1.49
C LYS A 30 15.98 4.51 -0.05
N PRO A 31 16.08 5.79 0.34
CA PRO A 31 16.36 6.14 1.74
C PRO A 31 15.30 5.63 2.73
N ASP A 32 14.02 5.62 2.34
CA ASP A 32 12.94 5.07 3.18
C ASP A 32 13.08 3.55 3.30
N ALA A 33 13.51 2.88 2.24
CA ALA A 33 13.77 1.44 2.25
C ALA A 33 14.90 1.09 3.21
N ASP A 34 15.99 1.84 3.15
CA ASP A 34 17.18 1.62 3.98
C ASP A 34 16.85 1.84 5.47
N ALA A 35 16.09 2.88 5.80
CA ALA A 35 15.67 3.16 7.17
C ALA A 35 14.67 2.13 7.75
N LEU A 36 13.94 1.44 6.89
CA LEU A 36 12.92 0.46 7.29
C LEU A 36 13.46 -0.97 7.37
N SER A 37 14.60 -1.24 6.74
CA SER A 37 15.22 -2.57 6.72
C SER A 37 15.50 -3.06 8.15
N ALA A 38 15.02 -4.26 8.45
CA ALA A 38 15.18 -4.93 9.74
C ALA A 38 14.90 -6.44 9.56
N PRO A 39 15.30 -7.31 10.50
CA PRO A 39 14.92 -8.71 10.47
C PRO A 39 13.41 -8.90 10.33
N GLY A 40 12.98 -9.74 9.39
CA GLY A 40 11.57 -9.97 9.08
C GLY A 40 10.91 -8.88 8.24
N ILE A 41 11.62 -7.81 7.85
CA ILE A 41 11.13 -6.77 6.96
C ILE A 41 11.96 -6.77 5.68
N GLU A 42 11.29 -6.93 4.55
CA GLU A 42 11.87 -6.77 3.23
C GLU A 42 11.31 -5.51 2.56
N PRO A 43 12.08 -4.40 2.53
CA PRO A 43 11.67 -3.20 1.83
C PRO A 43 11.57 -3.44 0.32
N VAL A 44 10.50 -2.97 -0.31
CA VAL A 44 10.29 -3.06 -1.75
C VAL A 44 10.07 -1.66 -2.31
N ILE A 45 10.79 -1.29 -3.37
CA ILE A 45 10.48 -0.07 -4.11
C ILE A 45 9.17 -0.28 -4.86
N LEU A 46 8.12 0.38 -4.39
CA LEU A 46 6.75 0.18 -4.87
C LEU A 46 6.04 1.52 -4.96
N ASP A 47 5.78 1.94 -6.20
CA ASP A 47 4.76 2.93 -6.49
C ASP A 47 3.55 2.18 -7.04
N ILE A 48 2.42 2.26 -6.35
CA ILE A 48 1.22 1.49 -6.69
C ILE A 48 0.48 2.05 -7.91
N THR A 49 0.93 3.19 -8.46
CA THR A 49 0.43 3.69 -9.76
C THR A 49 1.30 3.25 -10.93
N ARG A 50 2.36 2.47 -10.67
CA ARG A 50 3.33 2.01 -11.66
C ARG A 50 3.16 0.51 -11.93
N PRO A 51 2.62 0.10 -13.09
CA PRO A 51 2.35 -1.31 -13.37
C PRO A 51 3.59 -2.22 -13.28
N ASP A 52 4.75 -1.73 -13.72
CA ASP A 52 6.04 -2.42 -13.65
C ASP A 52 6.41 -2.78 -12.20
N HIS A 53 6.26 -1.85 -11.26
CA HIS A 53 6.55 -2.11 -9.85
C HIS A 53 5.60 -3.16 -9.24
N ILE A 54 4.34 -3.19 -9.69
CA ILE A 54 3.34 -4.16 -9.21
C ILE A 54 3.66 -5.56 -9.74
N VAL A 55 4.07 -5.66 -11.01
CA VAL A 55 4.50 -6.93 -11.62
C VAL A 55 5.71 -7.48 -10.88
N ASP A 56 6.72 -6.65 -10.61
CA ASP A 56 7.92 -7.06 -9.87
C ASP A 56 7.58 -7.54 -8.44
N LEU A 57 6.63 -6.87 -7.77
CA LEU A 57 6.13 -7.31 -6.46
C LEU A 57 5.45 -8.67 -6.55
N ALA A 58 4.58 -8.88 -7.54
CA ALA A 58 3.88 -10.15 -7.71
C ALA A 58 4.84 -11.29 -8.00
N ALA A 59 5.83 -11.07 -8.88
CA ALA A 59 6.88 -12.05 -9.17
C ALA A 59 7.70 -12.41 -7.92
N ARG A 60 8.05 -11.41 -7.09
CA ARG A 60 8.73 -11.64 -5.81
C ARG A 60 7.89 -12.49 -4.86
N VAL A 61 6.59 -12.21 -4.76
CA VAL A 61 5.69 -13.00 -3.90
C VAL A 61 5.53 -14.43 -4.41
N ASP A 62 5.40 -14.62 -5.72
CA ASP A 62 5.26 -15.96 -6.31
C ASP A 62 6.54 -16.80 -6.19
N ALA A 63 7.71 -16.16 -6.12
CA ALA A 63 8.99 -16.84 -5.91
C ALA A 63 9.21 -17.31 -4.46
N LEU A 64 8.36 -16.93 -3.51
CA LEU A 64 8.51 -17.35 -2.12
C LEU A 64 7.98 -18.77 -1.94
N GLU A 65 8.75 -19.57 -1.20
CA GLU A 65 8.28 -20.86 -0.69
C GLU A 65 7.15 -20.69 0.37
N GLY A 66 6.99 -19.48 0.91
CA GLY A 66 6.00 -19.14 1.92
C GLY A 66 4.64 -18.70 1.36
N ALA A 67 3.58 -18.94 2.15
CA ALA A 67 2.22 -18.55 1.82
C ALA A 67 1.96 -17.04 2.00
N LEU A 68 1.48 -16.35 0.95
CA LEU A 68 1.00 -14.97 1.07
C LEU A 68 -0.26 -14.92 1.94
N ARG A 69 -0.09 -14.53 3.21
CA ARG A 69 -1.19 -14.54 4.17
C ARG A 69 -2.11 -13.32 4.09
N ALA A 70 -1.57 -12.17 3.74
CA ALA A 70 -2.36 -10.94 3.63
C ALA A 70 -1.68 -9.88 2.75
N VAL A 71 -2.51 -9.03 2.16
CA VAL A 71 -2.11 -7.72 1.61
C VAL A 71 -2.76 -6.62 2.43
N VAL A 72 -1.96 -5.63 2.82
CA VAL A 72 -2.45 -4.43 3.51
C VAL A 72 -2.29 -3.24 2.58
N ASN A 73 -3.41 -2.76 2.07
CA ASN A 73 -3.52 -1.55 1.26
C ASN A 73 -3.53 -0.34 2.19
N ASN A 74 -2.38 0.34 2.27
CA ASN A 74 -2.15 1.44 3.21
C ASN A 74 -1.50 2.67 2.56
N ALA A 75 -0.86 2.53 1.39
CA ALA A 75 -0.37 3.68 0.65
C ALA A 75 -1.50 4.67 0.38
N GLY A 76 -1.29 5.95 0.69
CA GLY A 76 -2.29 6.95 0.43
C GLY A 76 -1.69 8.33 0.40
N VAL A 77 -2.36 9.21 -0.34
CA VAL A 77 -2.08 10.65 -0.39
C VAL A 77 -3.31 11.40 0.05
N SER A 78 -3.11 12.46 0.83
CA SER A 78 -4.20 13.33 1.28
C SER A 78 -3.92 14.75 0.82
N LEU A 79 -4.94 15.36 0.24
CA LEU A 79 -4.95 16.79 -0.08
C LEU A 79 -6.19 17.38 0.57
N ASN A 80 -6.05 18.48 1.30
CA ASN A 80 -7.19 19.21 1.84
C ASN A 80 -7.34 20.50 1.02
N ALA A 81 -8.33 20.56 0.15
CA ALA A 81 -8.68 21.73 -0.63
C ALA A 81 -10.20 21.77 -0.82
N PRO A 82 -10.81 22.97 -0.89
CA PRO A 82 -12.20 23.13 -1.33
C PRO A 82 -12.41 22.53 -2.73
N VAL A 83 -13.62 22.04 -3.00
CA VAL A 83 -13.93 21.37 -4.28
C VAL A 83 -13.79 22.32 -5.47
N GLU A 84 -14.14 23.58 -5.30
CA GLU A 84 -14.05 24.66 -6.28
C GLU A 84 -12.61 25.09 -6.58
N ALA A 85 -11.68 24.82 -5.65
CA ALA A 85 -10.29 25.23 -5.76
C ALA A 85 -9.37 24.13 -6.29
N LEU A 86 -9.84 22.88 -6.34
CA LEU A 86 -9.02 21.74 -6.71
C LEU A 86 -9.25 21.31 -8.16
N PRO A 87 -8.22 21.41 -9.05
CA PRO A 87 -8.34 20.93 -10.42
C PRO A 87 -8.70 19.45 -10.48
N LEU A 88 -9.49 19.05 -11.49
CA LEU A 88 -9.89 17.65 -11.68
C LEU A 88 -8.71 16.69 -11.80
N ASP A 89 -7.57 17.15 -12.32
CA ASP A 89 -6.38 16.30 -12.46
C ASP A 89 -5.77 15.91 -11.11
N GLU A 90 -5.85 16.79 -10.10
CA GLU A 90 -5.45 16.42 -8.73
C GLU A 90 -6.42 15.41 -8.12
N TRP A 91 -7.72 15.55 -8.38
CA TRP A 91 -8.70 14.52 -7.99
C TRP A 91 -8.35 13.17 -8.62
N ARG A 92 -8.11 13.13 -9.93
CA ARG A 92 -7.68 11.92 -10.63
C ARG A 92 -6.44 11.33 -9.96
N ARG A 93 -5.42 12.14 -9.67
CA ARG A 93 -4.20 11.69 -8.99
C ARG A 93 -4.48 11.08 -7.60
N LEU A 94 -5.39 11.65 -6.82
CA LEU A 94 -5.81 11.07 -5.55
C LEU A 94 -6.46 9.70 -5.74
N PHE A 95 -7.33 9.54 -6.75
CA PHE A 95 -7.98 8.26 -7.06
C PHE A 95 -7.01 7.22 -7.61
N GLU A 96 -6.02 7.63 -8.42
CA GLU A 96 -4.97 6.74 -8.92
C GLU A 96 -4.22 6.05 -7.78
N VAL A 97 -3.88 6.79 -6.72
CA VAL A 97 -3.19 6.21 -5.56
C VAL A 97 -4.17 5.50 -4.62
N ASN A 98 -5.19 6.22 -4.14
CA ASN A 98 -6.01 5.80 -3.01
C ASN A 98 -7.09 4.75 -3.39
N LEU A 99 -7.32 4.52 -4.68
CA LEU A 99 -8.30 3.55 -5.15
C LEU A 99 -7.67 2.61 -6.19
N PHE A 100 -7.33 3.12 -7.37
CA PHE A 100 -6.95 2.27 -8.50
C PHE A 100 -5.65 1.51 -8.24
N GLY A 101 -4.66 2.14 -7.63
CA GLY A 101 -3.40 1.46 -7.25
C GLY A 101 -3.61 0.34 -6.24
N HIS A 102 -4.52 0.50 -5.28
CA HIS A 102 -4.88 -0.58 -4.36
C HIS A 102 -5.60 -1.75 -5.04
N VAL A 103 -6.50 -1.44 -5.98
CA VAL A 103 -7.17 -2.46 -6.79
C VAL A 103 -6.14 -3.22 -7.63
N ALA A 104 -5.23 -2.51 -8.30
CA ALA A 104 -4.21 -3.12 -9.15
C ALA A 104 -3.27 -4.05 -8.36
N VAL A 105 -2.78 -3.61 -7.19
CA VAL A 105 -1.97 -4.47 -6.30
C VAL A 105 -2.76 -5.70 -5.86
N THR A 106 -4.03 -5.53 -5.50
CA THR A 106 -4.87 -6.64 -5.05
C THR A 106 -5.09 -7.64 -6.17
N GLN A 107 -5.37 -7.18 -7.40
CA GLN A 107 -5.54 -8.02 -8.58
C GLN A 107 -4.27 -8.81 -8.90
N ALA A 108 -3.10 -8.16 -8.87
CA ALA A 108 -1.83 -8.81 -9.15
C ALA A 108 -1.49 -9.90 -8.12
N LEU A 109 -1.83 -9.68 -6.85
CA LEU A 109 -1.57 -10.63 -5.77
C LEU A 109 -2.73 -11.63 -5.55
N LEU A 110 -3.85 -11.47 -6.25
CA LEU A 110 -5.06 -12.28 -6.05
C LEU A 110 -4.82 -13.78 -6.23
N PRO A 111 -4.06 -14.25 -7.26
CA PRO A 111 -3.78 -15.67 -7.41
C PRO A 111 -3.10 -16.26 -6.18
N ALA A 112 -2.08 -15.58 -5.64
CA ALA A 112 -1.37 -16.00 -4.43
C ALA A 112 -2.26 -15.94 -3.18
N LEU A 113 -3.10 -14.92 -3.05
CA LEU A 113 -4.07 -14.82 -1.96
C LEU A 113 -5.09 -15.96 -1.98
N LEU A 114 -5.62 -16.32 -3.14
CA LEU A 114 -6.60 -17.40 -3.27
C LEU A 114 -5.98 -18.76 -2.93
N ARG A 115 -4.78 -19.06 -3.48
CA ARG A 115 -4.04 -20.30 -3.17
C ARG A 115 -3.82 -20.50 -1.67
N ASN A 116 -3.53 -19.40 -0.96
CA ASN A 116 -3.14 -19.43 0.45
C ASN A 116 -4.26 -19.06 1.42
N GLN A 117 -5.50 -18.91 0.94
CA GLN A 117 -6.62 -18.40 1.72
C GLN A 117 -6.23 -17.12 2.50
N GLY A 118 -5.56 -16.21 1.80
CA GLY A 118 -5.08 -14.93 2.31
C GLY A 118 -6.21 -13.94 2.60
N ARG A 119 -5.85 -12.74 3.03
CA ARG A 119 -6.79 -11.65 3.34
C ARG A 119 -6.37 -10.34 2.68
N VAL A 120 -7.35 -9.55 2.26
CA VAL A 120 -7.13 -8.17 1.83
C VAL A 120 -7.59 -7.26 2.96
N ILE A 121 -6.71 -6.35 3.40
CA ILE A 121 -6.97 -5.38 4.45
C ILE A 121 -6.80 -3.99 3.85
N ASN A 122 -7.87 -3.19 3.84
CA ASN A 122 -7.83 -1.82 3.35
C ASN A 122 -7.81 -0.85 4.54
N ILE A 123 -6.78 -0.01 4.62
CA ILE A 123 -6.70 1.06 5.62
C ILE A 123 -7.43 2.28 5.08
N SER A 124 -8.53 2.64 5.74
CA SER A 124 -9.28 3.87 5.48
C SER A 124 -8.98 4.92 6.55
N SER A 125 -9.46 6.14 6.35
CA SER A 125 -9.29 7.27 7.27
C SER A 125 -10.63 7.87 7.64
N VAL A 126 -10.80 8.32 8.88
CA VAL A 126 -12.01 9.03 9.36
C VAL A 126 -12.40 10.21 8.46
N LYS A 127 -11.43 10.80 7.74
CA LYS A 127 -11.65 11.83 6.72
C LYS A 127 -12.49 11.39 5.52
N HIS A 128 -12.84 10.11 5.37
CA HIS A 128 -13.77 9.65 4.33
C HIS A 128 -15.21 10.17 4.55
N ARG A 129 -15.52 10.76 5.72
CA ARG A 129 -16.75 11.51 5.99
C ARG A 129 -16.43 13.00 6.01
N VAL A 130 -16.51 13.66 4.84
CA VAL A 130 -16.49 15.12 4.75
C VAL A 130 -17.90 15.61 4.44
N LEU A 131 -18.44 16.45 5.33
CA LEU A 131 -19.68 17.17 5.08
C LEU A 131 -19.34 18.48 4.37
N TRP A 132 -19.68 18.59 3.10
CA TRP A 132 -19.60 19.84 2.36
C TRP A 132 -20.92 20.57 2.51
N ARG A 133 -20.90 21.73 3.16
CA ARG A 133 -22.07 22.62 3.19
C ARG A 133 -21.97 23.52 1.96
N VAL A 134 -22.84 23.30 0.99
CA VAL A 134 -23.06 24.26 -0.08
C VAL A 134 -23.99 25.33 0.50
N SER A 135 -23.47 26.53 0.71
CA SER A 135 -24.25 27.71 1.13
C SER A 135 -24.54 28.60 -0.06
#